data_AF-A0A9D7U9G4-F1
#
_entry.id   AF-A0A9D7U9G4-F1
#
_cell.length_a   1.000
_cell.length_b   1.000
_cell.length_c   1.000
_cell.angle_alpha   90.00
_cell.angle_beta   90.00
_cell.angle_gamma   90.00
#
_symmetry.space_group_name_H-M   'P 1'
#
loop_
_entity.id
_entity.type
_entity.pdbx_description
1 polymer ?
#
loop_
_entity_poly.entity_id
_entity_poly.type
_entity_poly.pdbx_seq_one_letter_code
_entity_poly.pdbx_strand_id
1 'polypeptide(L)'
;MQRERLDARAKVATEHPDVFDVVKVIALTEEIPNDPVVIRKGLPQDVADRLIAALLQFQETPQGKASLMTIASVEGFTRTNDAEYQDVRTLVAKYGVDVESTLRKKKR
;
A
#
# COMPACT_ATOMS: atom_id res chain seq x y z
N MET A 1 5.36 -17.40 -16.97
CA MET A 1 4.50 -17.04 -15.82
C MET A 1 3.86 -15.71 -16.14
N GLN A 2 2.54 -15.65 -16.30
CA GLN A 2 1.83 -14.39 -16.45
C GLN A 2 1.91 -13.67 -15.11
N ARG A 3 2.48 -12.45 -15.07
CA ARG A 3 2.37 -11.59 -13.88
C ARG A 3 0.88 -11.37 -13.63
N GLU A 4 0.44 -11.66 -12.42
CA GLU A 4 -0.91 -11.38 -11.97
C GLU A 4 -1.18 -9.88 -12.17
N ARG A 5 -2.26 -9.52 -12.88
CA ARG A 5 -2.63 -8.13 -13.07
C ARG A 5 -3.40 -7.71 -11.83
N LEU A 6 -2.76 -7.03 -10.88
CA LEU A 6 -3.37 -6.63 -9.60
C LEU A 6 -4.13 -5.29 -9.66
N ASP A 7 -4.31 -4.72 -10.86
CA ASP A 7 -5.10 -3.50 -11.02
C ASP A 7 -6.61 -3.75 -10.83
N ALA A 8 -7.39 -2.67 -10.78
CA ALA A 8 -8.81 -2.71 -10.47
C ALA A 8 -9.63 -3.65 -11.39
N ARG A 9 -9.19 -3.90 -12.63
CA ARG A 9 -9.88 -4.79 -13.57
C ARG A 9 -9.95 -6.23 -13.06
N ALA A 10 -8.94 -6.67 -12.31
CA ALA A 10 -8.90 -8.00 -11.72
C ALA A 10 -10.04 -8.25 -10.73
N LYS A 11 -10.45 -7.20 -10.00
CA LYS A 11 -11.52 -7.29 -8.99
C LYS A 11 -12.91 -7.47 -9.61
N VAL A 12 -13.07 -7.10 -10.88
CA VAL A 12 -14.35 -7.14 -11.59
C VAL A 12 -14.38 -8.14 -12.74
N ALA A 13 -13.28 -8.87 -12.99
CA ALA A 13 -13.14 -9.77 -14.13
C ALA A 13 -14.18 -10.91 -14.14
N THR A 14 -14.68 -11.33 -12.97
CA THR A 14 -15.76 -12.33 -12.88
C THR A 14 -17.09 -11.78 -13.37
N GLU A 15 -17.39 -10.52 -13.08
CA GLU A 15 -18.64 -9.84 -13.48
C GLU A 15 -18.56 -9.31 -14.92
N HIS A 16 -17.35 -8.94 -15.36
CA HIS A 16 -17.04 -8.39 -16.67
C HIS A 16 -15.85 -9.14 -17.30
N PRO A 17 -16.09 -10.30 -17.95
CA PRO A 17 -15.01 -11.15 -18.49
C PRO A 17 -14.17 -10.48 -19.59
N ASP A 18 -14.73 -9.49 -20.28
CA ASP A 18 -14.09 -8.72 -21.36
C ASP A 18 -13.38 -7.45 -20.87
N VAL A 19 -13.34 -7.20 -19.55
CA VAL A 19 -12.81 -5.94 -18.97
C VAL A 19 -11.38 -5.64 -19.43
N PHE A 20 -10.54 -6.65 -19.62
CA PHE A 20 -9.16 -6.46 -20.09
C PHE A 20 -9.06 -6.13 -21.59
N ASP A 21 -10.10 -6.44 -22.36
CA ASP A 21 -10.19 -6.18 -23.80
C ASP A 21 -10.79 -4.81 -24.07
N VAL A 22 -11.80 -4.40 -23.30
CA VAL A 22 -12.51 -3.13 -23.51
C VAL A 22 -11.94 -1.97 -22.70
N VAL A 23 -11.37 -2.22 -21.51
CA VAL A 23 -10.74 -1.19 -20.66
C VAL A 23 -9.23 -1.17 -20.86
N LYS A 24 -8.72 -0.03 -21.34
CA LYS A 24 -7.30 0.20 -21.61
C LYS A 24 -6.71 1.21 -20.65
N VAL A 25 -5.47 0.94 -20.22
CA VAL A 25 -4.66 1.90 -19.47
C VAL A 25 -4.13 2.94 -20.47
N ILE A 26 -4.44 4.21 -20.24
CA ILE A 26 -4.02 5.31 -21.11
C ILE A 26 -2.83 6.10 -20.57
N ALA A 27 -2.60 6.04 -19.25
CA ALA A 27 -1.50 6.68 -18.57
C ALA A 27 -1.28 6.01 -17.19
N LEU A 28 -0.05 6.13 -16.68
CA LEU A 28 0.31 5.81 -15.30
C LEU A 28 0.82 7.09 -14.63
N THR A 29 0.53 7.25 -13.34
CA THR A 29 1.10 8.32 -12.53
C THR A 29 2.53 7.96 -12.11
N GLU A 30 3.25 8.93 -11.57
CA GLU A 30 4.47 8.65 -10.80
C GLU A 30 4.14 7.69 -9.65
N GLU A 31 5.07 6.78 -9.36
CA GLU A 31 4.92 5.83 -8.25
C GLU A 31 5.07 6.56 -6.92
N ILE A 32 4.22 6.20 -5.96
CA ILE A 32 4.32 6.63 -4.57
C ILE A 32 4.20 5.41 -3.66
N PRO A 33 4.76 5.45 -2.44
CA PRO A 33 4.56 4.37 -1.48
C PRO A 33 3.06 4.12 -1.21
N ASN A 34 2.63 2.86 -1.29
CA ASN A 34 1.27 2.43 -0.96
C ASN A 34 1.25 1.45 0.23
N ASP A 35 0.08 1.36 0.87
CA ASP A 35 -0.25 0.38 1.91
C ASP A 35 0.79 0.17 3.03
N PRO A 36 1.18 1.25 3.74
CA PRO A 36 2.22 1.14 4.74
C PRO A 36 1.75 0.50 6.05
N VAL A 37 2.66 -0.25 6.67
CA VAL A 37 2.53 -0.66 8.06
C VAL A 37 3.10 0.44 8.95
N VAL A 38 2.22 1.20 9.62
CA VAL A 38 2.59 2.35 10.45
C VAL A 38 2.54 2.02 11.94
N ILE A 39 3.53 2.51 12.69
CA ILE A 39 3.62 2.32 14.14
C ILE A 39 3.16 3.58 14.84
N ARG A 40 2.28 3.44 15.85
CA ARG A 40 1.81 4.59 16.63
C ARG A 40 2.95 5.29 17.37
N LYS A 41 2.81 6.59 17.57
CA LYS A 41 3.71 7.36 18.45
C LYS A 41 3.74 6.76 19.86
N GLY A 42 4.94 6.64 20.43
CA GLY A 42 5.16 6.15 21.79
C GLY A 42 4.98 4.64 21.96
N LEU A 43 5.07 3.84 20.89
CA LEU A 43 5.32 2.41 21.04
C LEU A 43 6.81 2.22 21.41
N PRO A 44 7.16 1.37 22.40
CA PRO A 44 8.55 1.06 22.71
C PRO A 44 9.29 0.50 21.47
N GLN A 45 10.53 0.95 21.27
CA GLN A 45 11.29 0.62 20.06
C GLN A 45 11.59 -0.88 19.95
N ASP A 46 11.86 -1.55 21.07
CA ASP A 46 12.09 -2.99 21.11
C ASP A 46 10.86 -3.79 20.65
N VAL A 47 9.65 -3.32 20.98
CA VAL A 47 8.40 -3.93 20.51
C VAL A 47 8.21 -3.67 19.02
N ALA A 48 8.48 -2.45 18.56
CA ALA A 48 8.43 -2.10 17.15
C ALA A 48 9.38 -2.98 16.31
N ASP A 49 10.63 -3.13 16.74
CA ASP A 49 11.65 -3.92 16.04
C ASP A 49 11.27 -5.40 15.96
N ARG A 50 10.71 -5.95 17.04
CA ARG A 50 10.20 -7.33 17.06
C ARG A 50 9.03 -7.53 16.09
N LEU A 51 8.10 -6.58 16.01
CA LEU A 51 6.98 -6.63 15.07
C LEU A 51 7.49 -6.56 13.61
N ILE A 52 8.42 -5.66 13.31
CA ILE A 52 9.02 -5.53 11.98
C ILE A 52 9.71 -6.84 11.59
N ALA A 53 10.54 -7.39 12.48
CA ALA A 53 11.22 -8.66 12.22
C ALA A 53 10.24 -9.82 12.00
N ALA A 54 9.18 -9.90 12.80
CA ALA A 54 8.15 -10.93 12.66
C ALA A 54 7.42 -10.84 11.32
N LEU A 55 7.02 -9.64 10.88
CA LEU A 55 6.37 -9.45 9.58
C LEU A 55 7.28 -9.82 8.41
N LEU A 56 8.55 -9.41 8.47
CA LEU A 56 9.55 -9.74 7.44
C LEU A 56 9.86 -11.24 7.37
N GLN A 57 9.79 -11.96 8.49
CA GLN A 57 9.93 -13.42 8.49
C GLN A 57 8.64 -14.12 8.04
N PHE A 58 7.48 -13.61 8.46
CA PHE A 58 6.19 -14.20 8.15
C PHE A 58 5.91 -14.21 6.65
N GLN A 59 6.22 -13.11 5.94
CA GLN A 59 6.04 -13.03 4.48
C GLN A 59 6.85 -14.07 3.70
N GLU A 60 7.91 -14.65 4.27
CA GLU A 60 8.70 -15.68 3.59
C GLU A 60 8.03 -17.06 3.67
N THR A 61 7.10 -17.24 4.60
CA THR A 61 6.38 -18.51 4.78
C THR A 61 5.26 -18.68 3.75
N PRO A 62 4.94 -19.91 3.32
CA PRO A 62 3.80 -20.15 2.42
C PRO A 62 2.47 -19.63 2.97
N GLN A 63 2.24 -19.82 4.28
CA GLN A 63 1.06 -19.30 4.96
C GLN A 63 1.03 -17.77 4.95
N GLY A 64 2.16 -17.13 5.24
CA GLY A 64 2.25 -15.67 5.23
C GLY A 64 2.00 -15.07 3.86
N LYS A 65 2.59 -15.64 2.80
CA LYS A 65 2.30 -15.22 1.40
C LYS A 65 0.80 -15.32 1.10
N ALA A 66 0.16 -16.43 1.45
CA ALA A 66 -1.27 -16.62 1.24
C ALA A 66 -2.12 -15.61 2.05
N SER A 67 -1.79 -15.40 3.32
CA SER A 67 -2.50 -14.44 4.18
C SER A 67 -2.35 -12.99 3.68
N LEU A 68 -1.15 -12.60 3.26
CA LEU A 68 -0.84 -11.26 2.74
C LEU A 68 -1.53 -11.00 1.40
N MET A 69 -1.56 -12.00 0.51
CA MET A 69 -2.33 -11.93 -0.72
C MET A 69 -3.84 -11.80 -0.43
N THR A 70 -4.35 -12.53 0.56
CA THR A 70 -5.78 -12.54 0.91
C THR A 70 -6.25 -11.21 1.51
N ILE A 71 -5.45 -10.60 2.39
CA ILE A 71 -5.89 -9.41 3.12
C ILE A 71 -5.93 -8.15 2.25
N ALA A 72 -4.92 -7.97 1.38
CA ALA A 72 -4.76 -6.75 0.60
C ALA A 72 -3.88 -6.93 -0.64
N SER A 73 -3.78 -8.15 -1.19
CA SER A 73 -2.92 -8.43 -2.36
C SER A 73 -1.45 -8.03 -2.15
N VAL A 74 -0.95 -8.16 -0.92
CA VAL A 74 0.41 -7.76 -0.56
C VAL A 74 1.39 -8.82 -1.06
N GLU A 75 2.24 -8.43 -2.01
CA GLU A 75 3.28 -9.29 -2.58
C GLU A 75 4.52 -9.41 -1.68
N GLY A 76 4.73 -8.43 -0.79
CA GLY A 76 5.81 -8.44 0.19
C GLY A 76 5.96 -7.11 0.92
N PHE A 77 6.79 -7.14 1.95
CA PHE A 77 7.21 -5.99 2.74
C PHE A 77 8.70 -5.74 2.55
N THR A 78 9.05 -4.46 2.49
CA THR A 78 10.43 -3.98 2.59
C THR A 78 10.55 -3.01 3.76
N ARG A 79 11.76 -2.86 4.29
CA ARG A 79 12.02 -1.81 5.27
C ARG A 79 11.92 -0.44 4.59
N THR A 80 11.33 0.51 5.31
CA THR A 80 11.18 1.90 4.86
C THR A 80 11.54 2.85 5.99
N ASN A 81 11.66 4.13 5.68
CA ASN A 81 11.88 5.20 6.64
C ASN A 81 11.07 6.44 6.20
N ASP A 82 11.01 7.47 7.05
CA ASP A 82 10.20 8.65 6.77
C ASP A 82 10.61 9.40 5.49
N ALA A 83 11.88 9.33 5.07
CA ALA A 83 12.35 10.04 3.89
C ALA A 83 11.70 9.53 2.59
N GLU A 84 11.27 8.26 2.55
CA GLU A 84 10.57 7.66 1.39
C GLU A 84 9.22 8.35 1.11
N TYR A 85 8.67 9.13 2.05
CA TYR A 85 7.43 9.88 1.88
C TYR A 85 7.64 11.30 1.36
N GLN A 86 8.87 11.69 1.02
CA GLN A 86 9.15 13.06 0.62
C GLN A 86 8.46 13.46 -0.68
N ASP A 87 8.34 12.54 -1.64
CA ASP A 87 7.65 12.80 -2.91
C ASP A 87 6.15 13.00 -2.68
N VAL A 88 5.55 12.22 -1.78
CA VAL A 88 4.15 12.40 -1.36
C VAL A 88 3.96 13.79 -0.73
N ARG A 89 4.86 14.21 0.16
CA ARG A 89 4.81 15.54 0.78
C ARG A 89 4.95 16.67 -0.25
N THR A 90 5.84 16.50 -1.22
CA THR A 90 6.06 17.46 -2.31
C THR A 90 4.82 17.58 -3.19
N LEU A 91 4.19 16.45 -3.52
CA LEU A 91 2.94 16.41 -4.29
C LEU A 91 1.82 17.14 -3.56
N VAL A 92 1.61 16.83 -2.27
CA VAL A 92 0.59 17.48 -1.42
C VAL A 92 0.79 19.00 -1.36
N ALA A 93 2.04 19.44 -1.15
CA ALA A 93 2.39 20.86 -1.10
C ALA A 93 2.13 21.56 -2.44
N LYS A 94 2.48 20.92 -3.57
CA LYS A 94 2.28 21.45 -4.92
C LYS A 94 0.80 21.72 -5.23
N TYR A 95 -0.11 20.87 -4.76
CA TYR A 95 -1.55 21.03 -5.01
C TYR A 95 -2.27 21.83 -3.91
N GLY A 96 -1.55 22.42 -2.96
CA GLY A 96 -2.13 23.31 -1.94
C GLY A 96 -3.10 22.61 -0.99
N VAL A 97 -3.00 21.28 -0.85
CA VAL A 97 -3.88 20.52 0.04
C VAL A 97 -3.34 20.61 1.46
N ASP A 98 -4.03 21.36 2.32
CA ASP A 98 -3.79 21.30 3.76
C ASP A 98 -4.43 20.01 4.33
N VAL A 99 -3.63 18.95 4.34
CA VAL A 99 -4.03 17.62 4.81
C VAL A 99 -4.40 17.66 6.29
N GLU A 100 -3.65 18.40 7.12
CA GLU A 100 -3.91 18.47 8.56
C GLU A 100 -5.25 19.13 8.86
N SER A 101 -5.56 20.28 8.25
CA SER A 101 -6.86 20.92 8.49
C SER A 101 -8.02 20.10 7.93
N THR A 102 -7.81 19.36 6.84
CA THR A 102 -8.81 18.45 6.26
C THR A 102 -9.12 17.28 7.20
N LEU A 103 -8.09 16.67 7.80
CA LEU A 103 -8.27 15.53 8.71
C LEU A 103 -8.84 15.95 10.08
N ARG A 104 -8.46 17.13 10.60
CA ARG A 104 -8.95 17.63 11.91
C ARG A 104 -10.44 17.97 11.91
N LYS A 105 -11.02 18.36 10.77
CA LYS A 105 -12.44 18.70 10.63
C LYS A 105 -13.38 17.49 10.80
N LYS A 106 -12.86 16.25 10.79
CA LYS A 106 -13.65 15.02 10.83
C LYS A 106 -13.62 14.29 12.18
N LYS A 107 -13.45 15.02 13.29
CA LYS A 107 -13.81 14.48 14.62
C LYS A 107 -15.33 14.50 14.74
N ARG A 108 -15.97 13.36 14.47
CA ARG A 108 -17.30 13.07 15.04
C ARG A 108 -17.16 12.82 16.53
#